data_AF-A0A6M3XZ33-F1
#
_entry.id   AF-A0A6M3XZ33-F1
#
_cell.length_a   1.000
_cell.length_b   1.000
_cell.length_c   1.000
_cell.angle_alpha   90.00
_cell.angle_beta   90.00
_cell.angle_gamma   90.00
#
_symmetry.space_group_name_H-M   'P 1'
#
loop_
_entity.id
_entity.type
_entity.pdbx_description
1 polymer ?
#
loop_
_entity_poly.entity_id
_entity_poly.type
_entity_poly.pdbx_seq_one_letter_code
_entity_poly.pdbx_strand_id
1 'polypeptide(L)'
;CLITWIKSPHGIGLGGTFVQTTEHLLFCRKGTLEAKKRIDTTWFNYPRGKHSEKPKEFRQMIEEVSPGNKLELFARQKNKGWSVWGNEV
;
A
#
# COMPACT_ATOMS: atom_id res chain seq x y z
N CYS A 1 -2.69 -5.88 11.57
CA CYS A 1 -2.15 -4.53 11.86
C CYS A 1 -2.71 -3.57 10.81
N LEU A 2 -3.19 -2.39 11.21
CA LEU A 2 -3.72 -1.37 10.29
C LEU A 2 -2.62 -0.37 9.96
N ILE A 3 -2.27 -0.28 8.68
CA ILE A 3 -1.34 0.72 8.15
C ILE A 3 -2.15 1.82 7.47
N THR A 4 -1.77 3.08 7.66
CA THR A 4 -2.50 4.25 7.17
C THR A 4 -1.63 5.08 6.23
N TRP A 5 -2.09 5.22 4.99
CA TRP A 5 -1.58 6.20 4.05
C TRP A 5 -2.23 7.55 4.35
N ILE A 6 -1.42 8.50 4.83
CA ILE A 6 -1.81 9.89 4.99
C ILE A 6 -1.67 10.59 3.64
N LYS A 7 -2.77 11.20 3.20
CA LYS A 7 -2.83 11.94 1.95
C LYS A 7 -2.88 13.45 2.22
N SER A 8 -1.78 13.99 2.75
CA SER A 8 -1.62 15.41 3.05
C SER A 8 -1.65 16.29 1.78
N PRO A 9 -2.14 17.56 1.81
CA PRO A 9 -2.67 18.28 2.98
C PRO A 9 -4.20 18.27 3.12
N HIS A 10 -4.96 17.95 2.06
CA HIS A 10 -6.42 18.07 2.04
C HIS A 10 -7.08 16.85 1.40
N GLY A 11 -8.28 16.46 1.84
CA GLY A 11 -9.04 15.37 1.25
C GLY A 11 -9.59 15.75 -0.13
N ILE A 12 -9.79 14.76 -1.01
CA ILE A 12 -10.49 14.95 -2.29
C ILE A 12 -11.70 14.02 -2.29
N GLY A 13 -12.87 14.55 -2.62
CA GLY A 13 -14.12 13.79 -2.72
C GLY A 13 -15.31 14.56 -2.19
N LEU A 14 -16.49 13.97 -2.35
CA LEU A 14 -17.72 14.46 -1.74
C LEU A 14 -17.63 14.20 -0.23
N GLY A 15 -17.29 15.22 0.54
CA GLY A 15 -17.35 15.20 1.99
C GLY A 15 -18.48 16.09 2.49
N GLY A 16 -19.20 15.63 3.50
CA GLY A 16 -20.06 16.49 4.33
C GLY A 16 -19.20 17.13 5.42
N THR A 17 -19.45 16.74 6.67
CA THR A 17 -18.72 17.25 7.83
C THR A 17 -17.21 16.93 7.82
N PHE A 18 -16.80 15.79 7.23
CA PHE A 18 -15.40 15.37 7.15
C PHE A 18 -15.05 14.84 5.76
N VAL A 19 -13.92 15.26 5.21
CA VAL A 19 -13.39 14.77 3.92
C VAL A 19 -12.30 13.73 4.17
N GLN A 20 -12.32 12.62 3.43
CA GLN A 20 -11.36 11.54 3.59
C GLN A 20 -9.95 11.98 3.17
N THR A 21 -9.02 11.95 4.12
CA THR A 21 -7.60 12.28 3.93
C THR A 21 -6.68 11.07 4.09
N THR A 22 -7.24 9.88 4.31
CA THR A 22 -6.47 8.65 4.52
C THR A 22 -6.95 7.53 3.60
N GLU A 23 -6.03 6.61 3.29
CA GLU A 23 -6.34 5.27 2.79
C GLU A 23 -5.68 4.26 3.74
N HIS A 24 -6.22 3.05 3.82
CA HIS A 24 -5.74 2.04 4.78
C HIS A 24 -5.30 0.76 4.09
N LEU A 25 -4.24 0.16 4.62
CA LEU A 25 -3.72 -1.14 4.22
C LEU A 25 -3.83 -2.08 5.41
N LEU A 26 -4.47 -3.24 5.21
CA LEU A 26 -4.57 -4.28 6.21
C LEU A 26 -3.36 -5.22 6.08
N PHE A 27 -2.48 -5.21 7.08
CA PHE A 27 -1.43 -6.20 7.21
C PHE A 27 -1.96 -7.43 7.95
N CYS A 28 -2.02 -8.55 7.23
CA CYS A 28 -2.52 -9.84 7.69
C CYS A 28 -1.44 -10.91 7.52
N ARG A 29 -1.46 -11.93 8.40
CA ARG A 29 -0.51 -13.03 8.39
C ARG A 29 -1.26 -14.36 8.49
N LYS A 30 -0.79 -15.36 7.74
CA LYS A 30 -1.19 -16.76 7.89
C LYS A 30 0.03 -17.60 8.26
N GLY A 31 -0.09 -18.45 9.27
CA GLY A 31 1.02 -19.29 9.76
C GLY A 31 2.11 -18.49 10.47
N THR A 32 3.35 -18.99 10.42
CA THR A 32 4.53 -18.31 10.96
C THR A 32 5.47 -17.83 9.87
N LEU A 33 5.62 -16.51 9.77
CA LEU A 33 6.49 -15.83 8.82
C LEU A 33 7.30 -14.77 9.55
N GLU A 34 8.62 -14.92 9.56
CA GLU A 34 9.53 -13.94 10.15
C GLU A 34 9.68 -12.74 9.21
N ALA A 35 9.54 -11.53 9.75
CA ALA A 35 9.77 -10.31 9.01
C ALA A 35 11.29 -10.09 8.87
N LYS A 36 11.73 -9.67 7.69
CA LYS A 36 13.14 -9.32 7.43
C LYS A 36 13.58 -8.07 8.20
N LYS A 37 12.64 -7.16 8.45
CA LYS A 37 12.84 -5.86 9.08
C LYS A 37 11.61 -5.51 9.89
N ARG A 38 11.82 -4.82 11.01
CA ARG A 38 10.76 -4.18 11.79
C ARG A 38 10.60 -2.73 11.35
N ILE A 39 9.36 -2.28 11.21
CA ILE A 39 9.02 -0.88 10.98
C ILE A 39 8.27 -0.38 12.21
N ASP A 40 8.80 0.66 12.85
CA ASP A 40 8.27 1.22 14.11
C ASP A 40 7.21 2.32 13.88
N THR A 41 6.47 2.24 12.77
CA THR A 41 5.33 3.11 12.47
C THR A 41 4.28 2.36 11.68
N THR A 42 3.03 2.79 11.81
CA THR A 42 1.89 2.31 11.03
C THR A 42 1.31 3.39 10.14
N TRP A 43 1.90 4.58 10.06
CA TRP A 43 1.43 5.64 9.18
C TRP A 43 2.53 6.13 8.25
N PHE A 44 2.14 6.49 7.03
CA PHE A 44 3.05 6.95 5.99
C PHE A 44 2.44 8.12 5.22
N ASN A 45 3.21 9.19 5.06
CA ASN A 45 2.84 10.33 4.24
C ASN A 45 3.56 10.23 2.89
N TYR A 46 2.87 9.67 1.90
CA TYR A 46 3.38 9.53 0.53
C TYR A 46 2.55 10.38 -0.44
N PRO A 47 3.16 10.92 -1.51
CA PRO A 47 2.46 11.77 -2.46
C PRO A 47 1.34 11.01 -3.18
N ARG A 48 0.26 11.74 -3.53
CA ARG A 48 -0.79 11.22 -4.40
C ARG A 48 -0.29 11.13 -5.83
N GLY A 49 -0.60 10.01 -6.46
CA GLY A 49 -0.43 9.82 -7.89
C GLY A 49 -1.70 10.13 -8.68
N LYS A 50 -1.85 9.48 -9.84
CA LYS A 50 -3.08 9.51 -10.65
C LYS A 50 -4.28 8.92 -9.90
N HIS A 51 -5.48 9.05 -10.48
CA HIS A 51 -6.70 8.51 -9.88
C HIS A 51 -6.55 7.01 -9.51
N SER A 52 -6.83 6.71 -8.23
CA SER A 52 -6.68 5.40 -7.61
C SER A 52 -5.26 4.81 -7.59
N GLU A 53 -4.24 5.56 -8.03
CA GLU A 53 -2.84 5.12 -8.03
C GLU A 53 -2.32 5.02 -6.60
N LYS A 54 -1.83 3.82 -6.26
CA LYS A 54 -1.25 3.55 -4.95
C LYS A 54 0.24 3.95 -4.98
N PRO A 55 0.79 4.56 -3.91
CA PRO A 55 2.19 4.91 -3.83
C PRO A 55 3.12 3.71 -4.08
N LYS A 56 4.14 3.89 -4.92
CA LYS A 56 5.14 2.84 -5.22
C LYS A 56 5.97 2.46 -3.99
N GLU A 57 6.06 3.36 -3.02
CA GLU A 57 6.74 3.23 -1.74
C GLU A 57 6.17 2.06 -0.93
N PHE A 58 4.87 1.73 -1.07
CA PHE A 58 4.30 0.54 -0.44
C PHE A 58 4.91 -0.76 -0.98
N ARG A 59 5.24 -0.85 -2.28
CA ARG A 59 5.92 -2.03 -2.82
C ARG A 59 7.34 -2.15 -2.27
N GLN A 60 8.04 -1.03 -2.15
CA GLN A 60 9.39 -0.99 -1.56
C GLN A 60 9.36 -1.43 -0.10
N MET A 61 8.41 -0.92 0.69
CA MET A 61 8.17 -1.36 2.06
C MET A 61 7.95 -2.87 2.13
N ILE A 62 7.09 -3.43 1.27
CA ILE A 62 6.82 -4.87 1.25
C ILE A 62 8.08 -5.69 0.93
N GLU A 63 8.93 -5.22 0.02
CA GLU A 63 10.22 -5.88 -0.26
C GLU A 63 11.17 -5.91 0.94
N GLU A 64 11.19 -4.82 1.72
CA GLU A 64 12.02 -4.69 2.92
C GLU A 64 11.53 -5.57 4.07
N VAL A 65 10.22 -5.73 4.26
CA VAL A 65 9.67 -6.49 5.40
C VAL A 65 9.34 -7.95 5.08
N SER A 66 8.90 -8.26 3.87
CA SER A 66 8.32 -9.56 3.54
C SER A 66 9.30 -10.46 2.76
N PRO A 67 9.58 -11.68 3.24
CA PRO A 67 10.37 -12.66 2.50
C PRO A 67 9.55 -13.35 1.39
N GLY A 68 10.26 -14.09 0.52
CA GLY A 68 9.65 -14.91 -0.52
C GLY A 68 9.17 -14.15 -1.76
N ASN A 69 8.43 -14.89 -2.59
CA ASN A 69 7.83 -14.38 -3.83
C ASN A 69 6.58 -13.56 -3.51
N LYS A 70 6.30 -12.54 -4.34
CA LYS A 70 5.16 -11.63 -4.15
C LYS A 70 4.20 -11.72 -5.32
N LEU A 71 2.92 -11.57 -5.00
CA LEU A 71 1.82 -11.50 -5.96
C LEU A 71 1.02 -10.22 -5.70
N GLU A 72 0.84 -9.41 -6.75
CA GLU A 72 -0.09 -8.28 -6.75
C GLU A 72 -1.33 -8.64 -7.56
N LEU A 73 -2.50 -8.57 -6.92
CA LEU A 73 -3.80 -8.78 -7.55
C LEU A 73 -4.43 -7.44 -7.89
N PHE A 74 -5.24 -7.41 -8.96
CA PHE A 74 -5.85 -6.20 -9.51
C PHE A 74 -4.81 -5.13 -9.88
N ALA A 75 -3.63 -5.57 -10.28
CA ALA A 75 -2.57 -4.68 -10.73
C ALA A 75 -3.02 -3.95 -12.02
N ARG A 76 -2.44 -2.77 -12.24
CA ARG A 76 -2.63 -1.95 -13.46
C ARG A 76 -1.33 -1.67 -14.21
N GLN A 77 -0.23 -2.25 -13.73
CA GLN A 77 1.09 -2.20 -14.33
C GLN A 77 1.94 -3.38 -13.87
N LYS A 78 2.94 -3.75 -14.67
CA LYS A 78 3.95 -4.73 -14.25
C LYS A 78 4.93 -4.10 -13.25
N ASN A 79 5.39 -4.90 -12.29
CA ASN A 79 6.44 -4.51 -11.36
C ASN A 79 7.55 -5.58 -11.33
N LYS A 80 8.81 -5.16 -11.45
CA LYS A 80 9.94 -6.09 -11.49
C LYS A 80 10.02 -6.88 -10.18
N GLY A 81 10.17 -8.20 -10.26
CA GLY A 81 10.25 -9.09 -9.10
C GLY A 81 8.89 -9.49 -8.50
N TRP A 82 7.78 -9.03 -9.07
CA TRP A 82 6.43 -9.38 -8.64
C TRP A 82 5.73 -10.20 -9.71
N SER A 83 5.06 -11.27 -9.29
CA SER A 83 3.97 -11.84 -10.09
C SER A 83 2.80 -10.86 -10.02
N VAL A 84 2.17 -10.61 -11.17
CA VAL A 84 1.08 -9.64 -11.27
C VAL A 84 -0.11 -10.28 -11.97
N TRP A 85 -1.31 -9.96 -11.47
CA TRP A 85 -2.57 -10.37 -12.08
C TRP A 85 -3.55 -9.20 -12.03
N GLY A 86 -4.11 -8.83 -13.18
CA GLY A 86 -5.07 -7.74 -13.29
C GLY A 86 -5.49 -7.55 -14.75
N ASN A 87 -6.69 -7.02 -14.98
CA ASN A 87 -7.25 -6.88 -16.33
C ASN A 87 -6.58 -5.77 -17.16
N GLU A 88 -5.74 -4.95 -16.54
CA GLU A 88 -5.09 -3.78 -17.14
C GLU A 88 -3.55 -3.95 -17.22
N VAL A 89 -3.03 -5.18 -17.19
CA VAL A 89 -1.59 -5.52 -17.08
C VAL A 89 -1.08 -6.34 -18.26
#